data_AF-A0A9D8YI35-F1
#
_entry.id   AF-A0A9D8YI35-F1
#
_cell.length_a   1.000
_cell.length_b   1.000
_cell.length_c   1.000
_cell.angle_alpha   90.00
_cell.angle_beta   90.00
_cell.angle_gamma   90.00
#
_symmetry.space_group_name_H-M   'P 1'
#
loop_
_entity.id
_entity.type
_entity.pdbx_description
1 polymer ?
#
loop_
_entity_poly.entity_id
_entity_poly.type
_entity_poly.pdbx_seq_one_letter_code
_entity_poly.pdbx_strand_id
1 'polypeptide(L)'
;MTQPLGPNQERWLRELETTDKKQGKKVLRSKDDEYCCLGIGCELIGLEPQTTNALCCYSYGANWYDELAPTELIEYLGLYTYWGSPRRDDKGAEDIASMNDHGKTFKEIAAIIRADPSMYFSEPR
;
A
#
# COMPACT_ATOMS: atom_id res chain seq x y z
N MET A 1 -4.83 10.56 21.01
CA MET A 1 -3.46 10.00 21.00
C MET A 1 -3.40 9.10 19.80
N THR A 2 -2.45 9.33 18.91
CA THR A 2 -2.23 8.45 17.76
C THR A 2 -1.64 7.12 18.26
N GLN A 3 -2.03 6.01 17.66
CA GLN A 3 -1.47 4.70 18.04
C GLN A 3 0.00 4.60 17.59
N PRO A 4 0.84 3.82 18.29
CA PRO A 4 2.20 3.56 17.81
C PRO A 4 2.19 2.70 16.54
N LEU A 5 3.25 2.80 15.74
CA LEU A 5 3.52 1.86 14.67
C LEU A 5 4.14 0.58 15.24
N GLY A 6 3.76 -0.57 14.70
CA GLY A 6 4.46 -1.83 14.93
C GLY A 6 5.63 -2.02 13.95
N PRO A 7 6.47 -3.05 14.15
CA PRO A 7 7.67 -3.30 13.35
C PRO A 7 7.40 -3.52 11.86
N ASN A 8 6.29 -4.16 11.48
CA ASN A 8 5.95 -4.41 10.09
C ASN A 8 5.57 -3.12 9.36
N GLN A 9 4.78 -2.29 10.03
CA GLN A 9 4.35 -0.99 9.52
C GLN A 9 5.54 -0.04 9.39
N GLU A 10 6.39 0.00 10.41
CA GLU A 10 7.62 0.79 10.40
C GLU A 10 8.54 0.37 9.25
N ARG A 11 8.69 -0.94 9.02
CA ARG A 11 9.49 -1.48 7.92
C ARG A 11 8.93 -1.06 6.56
N TRP A 12 7.61 -1.13 6.36
CA TRP A 12 6.97 -0.72 5.11
C TRP A 12 7.07 0.79 4.87
N LEU A 13 6.79 1.61 5.87
CA LEU A 13 6.91 3.07 5.76
C LEU A 13 8.35 3.50 5.49
N ARG A 14 9.33 2.85 6.14
CA ARG A 14 10.75 3.08 5.84
C ARG A 14 11.10 2.68 4.40
N GLU A 15 10.58 1.57 3.90
CA GLU A 15 10.78 1.18 2.50
C GLU A 15 10.22 2.24 1.55
N LEU A 16 9.00 2.74 1.77
CA LEU A 16 8.43 3.85 0.99
C LEU A 16 9.32 5.11 1.03
N GLU A 17 9.96 5.39 2.16
CA GLU A 17 10.83 6.55 2.33
C GLU A 17 12.18 6.42 1.62
N THR A 18 12.70 5.19 1.50
CA THR A 18 14.07 4.95 1.04
C THR A 18 14.19 4.25 -0.30
N THR A 19 13.12 3.66 -0.82
CA THR A 19 13.15 2.90 -2.06
C THR A 19 13.52 3.79 -3.25
N ASP A 20 14.26 3.21 -4.19
CA ASP A 20 14.58 3.79 -5.50
C ASP A 20 13.66 3.25 -6.61
N LYS A 21 12.71 2.37 -6.26
CA LYS A 21 11.71 1.82 -7.18
C LYS A 21 10.87 2.95 -7.79
N LYS A 22 10.55 2.79 -9.08
CA LYS A 22 9.74 3.76 -9.80
C LYS A 22 8.31 3.72 -9.27
N GLN A 23 7.75 4.90 -8.99
CA GLN A 23 6.36 5.02 -8.60
C GLN A 23 5.46 5.02 -9.85
N GLY A 24 4.50 4.11 -9.87
CA GLY A 24 3.44 3.97 -10.88
C GLY A 24 2.07 4.28 -10.31
N LYS A 25 1.04 4.04 -11.11
CA LYS A 25 -0.38 4.29 -10.76
C LYS A 25 -1.24 3.15 -11.24
N LYS A 26 -2.46 3.06 -10.71
CA LYS A 26 -3.54 2.13 -11.13
C LYS A 26 -3.30 0.65 -10.89
N VAL A 27 -2.07 0.19 -10.73
CA VAL A 27 -1.74 -1.21 -10.47
C VAL A 27 -0.68 -1.34 -9.39
N LEU A 28 -0.66 -2.47 -8.69
CA LEU A 28 0.33 -2.77 -7.65
C LEU A 28 1.75 -2.76 -8.24
N ARG A 29 1.94 -3.41 -9.40
CA ARG A 29 3.19 -3.35 -10.18
C ARG A 29 2.89 -3.47 -11.68
N SER A 30 3.37 -2.53 -12.48
CA SER A 30 3.27 -2.57 -13.94
C SER A 30 4.37 -3.45 -14.56
N LYS A 31 4.23 -3.80 -15.84
CA LYS A 31 5.31 -4.44 -16.63
C LYS A 31 6.62 -3.65 -16.69
N ASP A 32 6.54 -2.33 -16.50
CA ASP A 32 7.67 -1.41 -16.60
C ASP A 32 8.37 -1.23 -15.22
N ASP A 33 8.04 -2.12 -14.27
CA ASP A 33 8.51 -2.12 -12.88
C ASP A 33 8.21 -0.81 -12.14
N GLU A 34 7.02 -0.27 -12.41
CA GLU A 34 6.47 0.85 -11.65
C GLU A 34 5.49 0.32 -10.61
N TYR A 35 5.62 0.80 -9.37
CA TYR A 35 4.89 0.30 -8.22
C TYR A 35 3.91 1.33 -7.69
N CYS A 36 2.73 0.91 -7.24
CA CYS A 36 1.99 1.72 -6.28
C CYS A 36 2.56 1.49 -4.86
N CYS A 37 2.19 2.34 -3.90
CA CYS A 37 2.67 2.23 -2.52
C CYS A 37 2.29 0.89 -1.84
N LEU A 38 1.14 0.30 -2.18
CA LEU A 38 0.74 -1.04 -1.70
C LEU A 38 1.53 -2.16 -2.41
N GLY A 39 1.92 -1.93 -3.67
CA GLY A 39 2.82 -2.83 -4.41
C GLY A 39 4.21 -2.93 -3.80
N ILE A 40 4.75 -1.83 -3.27
CA ILE A 40 5.98 -1.84 -2.47
C ILE A 40 5.83 -2.76 -1.26
N GLY A 41 4.66 -2.73 -0.61
CA GLY A 41 4.33 -3.63 0.49
C GLY A 41 4.33 -5.10 0.07
N CYS A 42 3.75 -5.43 -1.09
CA CYS A 42 3.72 -6.80 -1.63
C CYS A 42 5.14 -7.34 -1.90
N GLU A 43 5.99 -6.52 -2.52
CA GLU A 43 7.39 -6.87 -2.78
C GLU A 43 8.18 -7.07 -1.47
N LEU A 44 7.98 -6.18 -0.50
CA LEU A 44 8.68 -6.22 0.79
C LEU A 44 8.47 -7.53 1.55
N ILE A 45 7.26 -8.10 1.46
CA ILE A 45 6.91 -9.37 2.12
C ILE A 45 7.15 -10.59 1.23
N GLY A 46 7.67 -10.40 0.02
CA GLY A 46 8.03 -11.48 -0.90
C GLY A 46 6.84 -12.20 -1.52
N LEU A 47 5.73 -11.48 -1.79
CA LEU A 47 4.66 -12.07 -2.60
C LEU A 47 5.11 -12.25 -4.04
N GLU A 48 4.83 -13.42 -4.61
CA GLU A 48 5.14 -13.70 -6.00
C GLU A 48 4.10 -13.06 -6.92
N PRO A 49 4.52 -12.27 -7.92
CA PRO A 49 3.60 -11.63 -8.83
C PRO A 49 2.96 -12.66 -9.76
N GLN A 50 1.63 -12.60 -9.90
CA GLN A 50 0.88 -13.34 -10.90
C GLN A 50 0.59 -12.44 -12.10
N THR A 51 0.84 -12.95 -13.29
CA THR A 51 0.54 -12.24 -14.54
C THR A 51 -0.92 -12.45 -14.90
N THR A 52 -1.70 -11.37 -15.01
CA THR A 52 -3.08 -11.42 -15.48
C THR A 52 -3.21 -10.78 -16.87
N ASN A 53 -4.32 -11.06 -17.57
CA ASN A 53 -4.57 -10.81 -18.99
C ASN A 53 -4.10 -9.44 -19.53
N ALA A 54 -3.71 -9.43 -20.82
CA ALA A 54 -3.58 -8.37 -21.85
C ALA A 54 -3.00 -6.97 -21.51
N LEU A 55 -3.17 -6.44 -20.30
CA LEU A 55 -2.57 -5.18 -19.84
C LEU A 55 -1.13 -5.37 -19.30
N CYS A 56 -0.64 -6.61 -19.20
CA CYS A 56 0.69 -6.93 -18.68
C CYS A 56 0.93 -6.28 -17.29
N CYS A 57 0.00 -6.51 -16.36
CA CYS A 57 0.13 -6.05 -14.98
C CYS A 57 0.49 -7.25 -14.10
N TYR A 58 1.33 -7.00 -13.10
CA TYR A 58 1.62 -7.97 -12.06
C TYR A 58 0.63 -7.73 -10.91
N SER A 59 -0.29 -8.68 -10.72
CA SER A 59 -1.20 -8.70 -9.57
C SER A 59 -0.65 -9.62 -8.48
N TYR A 60 -1.00 -9.37 -7.23
CA TYR A 60 -0.66 -10.27 -6.13
C TYR A 60 -1.95 -10.85 -5.54
N GLY A 61 -2.04 -12.17 -5.41
CA GLY A 61 -3.17 -12.86 -4.76
C GLY A 61 -4.29 -13.36 -5.70
N ALA A 62 -5.24 -14.08 -5.10
CA ALA A 62 -6.25 -14.89 -5.80
C ALA A 62 -7.44 -14.10 -6.42
N ASN A 63 -7.49 -12.78 -6.20
CA ASN A 63 -8.68 -11.99 -6.54
C ASN A 63 -8.64 -11.36 -7.94
N TRP A 64 -7.58 -11.56 -8.73
CA TRP A 64 -7.43 -11.10 -10.12
C TRP A 64 -7.57 -9.59 -10.35
N TYR A 65 -7.71 -8.78 -9.30
CA TYR A 65 -7.63 -7.33 -9.36
C TYR A 65 -6.17 -6.92 -9.16
N ASP A 66 -5.61 -6.24 -10.16
CA ASP A 66 -4.24 -5.75 -10.22
C ASP A 66 -4.00 -4.48 -9.38
N GLU A 67 -5.07 -3.90 -8.84
CA GLU A 67 -5.09 -2.65 -8.07
C GLU A 67 -5.29 -2.86 -6.55
N LEU A 68 -5.73 -4.05 -6.12
CA LEU A 68 -6.11 -4.34 -4.74
C LEU A 68 -5.01 -5.02 -3.95
N ALA A 69 -4.73 -4.54 -2.72
CA ALA A 69 -3.82 -5.24 -1.83
C ALA A 69 -4.34 -6.66 -1.51
N PRO A 70 -3.47 -7.68 -1.58
CA PRO A 70 -3.81 -9.05 -1.20
C PRO A 70 -4.01 -9.17 0.31
N THR A 71 -4.76 -10.19 0.74
CA THR A 71 -5.08 -10.45 2.16
C THR A 71 -3.82 -10.54 3.02
N GLU A 72 -2.77 -11.16 2.52
CA GLU A 72 -1.48 -11.33 3.19
C GLU A 72 -0.86 -9.97 3.55
N LEU A 73 -0.95 -8.99 2.65
CA LEU A 73 -0.46 -7.64 2.92
C LEU A 73 -1.36 -6.89 3.92
N ILE A 74 -2.67 -7.04 3.78
CA ILE A 74 -3.65 -6.42 4.69
C ILE A 74 -3.40 -6.89 6.11
N GLU A 75 -3.23 -8.20 6.32
CA GLU A 75 -2.95 -8.79 7.63
C GLU A 75 -1.56 -8.43 8.16
N TYR A 76 -0.55 -8.39 7.28
CA TYR A 76 0.82 -8.03 7.65
C TYR A 76 0.91 -6.59 8.17
N LEU A 77 0.19 -5.65 7.56
CA LEU A 77 0.18 -4.24 7.92
C LEU A 77 -0.94 -3.85 8.89
N GLY A 78 -1.98 -4.67 9.04
CA GLY A 78 -3.18 -4.32 9.78
C GLY A 78 -4.02 -3.25 9.08
N LEU A 79 -4.09 -3.24 7.75
CA LEU A 79 -4.92 -2.29 6.99
C LEU A 79 -6.41 -2.56 7.22
N TYR A 80 -7.25 -1.52 7.18
CA TYR A 80 -8.70 -1.70 7.28
C TYR A 80 -9.34 -2.31 6.02
N THR A 81 -8.78 -2.05 4.84
CA THR A 81 -9.31 -2.50 3.55
C THR A 81 -8.19 -2.77 2.56
N TYR A 82 -8.54 -3.43 1.45
CA TYR A 82 -7.64 -3.70 0.32
C TYR A 82 -7.17 -2.45 -0.45
N TRP A 83 -7.79 -1.29 -0.22
CA TRP A 83 -7.34 0.01 -0.76
C TRP A 83 -6.49 0.80 0.24
N GLY A 84 -6.34 0.31 1.48
CA GLY A 84 -5.83 1.12 2.58
C GLY A 84 -6.75 2.30 2.88
N SER A 85 -8.06 2.08 2.86
CA SER A 85 -9.04 3.12 3.21
C SER A 85 -8.86 3.55 4.66
N PRO A 86 -9.11 4.83 4.97
CA PRO A 86 -9.09 5.29 6.34
C PRO A 86 -10.18 4.61 7.16
N ARG A 87 -10.04 4.66 8.49
CA ARG A 87 -11.08 4.24 9.42
C ARG A 87 -12.40 4.97 9.08
N ARG A 88 -13.50 4.21 8.98
CA ARG A 88 -14.85 4.60 8.46
C ARG A 88 -15.46 5.93 8.95
N ASP A 89 -14.91 6.54 9.99
CA ASP A 89 -15.49 7.68 10.67
C ASP A 89 -15.03 9.03 10.05
N ASP A 90 -14.00 9.01 9.20
CA ASP A 90 -13.47 10.22 8.55
C ASP A 90 -13.90 10.31 7.08
N LYS A 91 -14.86 11.22 6.80
CA LYS A 91 -15.39 11.46 5.45
C LYS A 91 -14.46 12.28 4.55
N GLY A 92 -13.38 12.86 5.11
CA GLY A 92 -12.43 13.69 4.37
C GLY A 92 -11.11 13.00 4.05
N ALA A 93 -10.82 11.88 4.71
CA ALA A 93 -9.58 11.14 4.50
C ALA A 93 -9.64 10.32 3.20
N GLU A 94 -8.52 10.34 2.49
CA GLU A 94 -8.31 9.65 1.22
C GLU A 94 -7.73 8.25 1.48
N ASP A 95 -8.06 7.25 0.68
CA ASP A 95 -7.39 5.94 0.78
C ASP A 95 -5.95 5.99 0.24
N ILE A 96 -5.11 5.09 0.73
CA ILE A 96 -3.67 5.02 0.42
C ILE A 96 -3.42 4.83 -1.08
N ALA A 97 -4.24 4.02 -1.76
CA ALA A 97 -4.11 3.81 -3.21
C ALA A 97 -4.48 5.08 -4.01
N SER A 98 -5.56 5.77 -3.64
CA SER A 98 -5.98 7.03 -4.25
C SER A 98 -4.92 8.12 -4.08
N MET A 99 -4.30 8.23 -2.89
CA MET A 99 -3.20 9.18 -2.64
C MET A 99 -2.06 9.01 -3.64
N ASN A 100 -1.69 7.76 -3.93
CA ASN A 100 -0.67 7.42 -4.93
C ASN A 100 -1.12 7.84 -6.34
N ASP A 101 -2.35 7.49 -6.72
CA ASP A 101 -2.90 7.78 -8.04
C ASP A 101 -3.09 9.29 -8.28
N HIS A 102 -3.39 10.06 -7.24
CA HIS A 102 -3.47 11.52 -7.28
C HIS A 102 -2.10 12.21 -7.19
N GLY A 103 -1.01 11.44 -7.15
CA GLY A 103 0.34 11.93 -7.39
C GLY A 103 1.15 12.30 -6.14
N LYS A 104 0.71 11.91 -4.94
CA LYS A 104 1.59 11.96 -3.77
C LYS A 104 2.74 11.00 -3.95
N THR A 105 3.95 11.43 -3.63
CA THR A 105 5.14 10.57 -3.62
C THR A 105 5.08 9.55 -2.50
N PHE A 106 5.83 8.44 -2.62
CA PHE A 106 5.96 7.45 -1.53
C PHE A 106 6.34 8.09 -0.18
N LYS A 107 7.25 9.08 -0.19
CA LYS A 107 7.65 9.82 1.01
C LYS A 107 6.50 10.63 1.62
N GLU A 108 5.69 11.29 0.79
CA GLU A 108 4.54 12.06 1.27
C GLU A 108 3.44 11.14 1.83
N ILE A 109 3.19 9.99 1.18
CA ILE A 109 2.25 8.99 1.69
C ILE A 109 2.73 8.47 3.05
N ALA A 110 4.02 8.11 3.17
CA ALA A 110 4.59 7.67 4.43
C ALA A 110 4.45 8.73 5.53
N ALA A 111 4.73 10.00 5.21
CA ALA A 111 4.58 11.11 6.15
C ALA A 111 3.13 11.31 6.63
N ILE A 112 2.14 11.17 5.73
CA ILE A 112 0.71 11.26 6.07
C ILE A 112 0.31 10.13 7.02
N ILE A 113 0.72 8.89 6.72
CA ILE A 113 0.40 7.74 7.57
C ILE A 113 1.08 7.86 8.93
N ARG A 114 2.34 8.34 8.98
CA ARG A 114 3.06 8.58 10.25
C ARG A 114 2.41 9.67 11.11
N ALA A 115 1.74 10.65 10.50
CA ALA A 115 1.08 11.72 11.25
C ALA A 115 -0.12 11.20 12.05
N ASP A 116 -0.84 10.20 11.54
CA ASP A 116 -1.88 9.47 12.28
C ASP A 116 -2.00 8.00 11.84
N PRO A 117 -1.18 7.09 12.40
CA PRO A 117 -1.22 5.68 12.03
C PRO A 117 -2.56 5.01 12.28
N SER A 118 -3.32 5.49 13.28
CA SER A 118 -4.63 4.94 13.64
C SER A 118 -5.71 5.22 12.60
N MET A 119 -5.43 6.14 11.67
CA MET A 119 -6.30 6.39 10.54
C MET A 119 -6.28 5.24 9.53
N TYR A 120 -5.14 4.55 9.36
CA TYR A 120 -4.97 3.56 8.29
C TYR A 120 -4.74 2.12 8.79
N PHE A 121 -4.33 1.97 10.05
CA PHE A 121 -4.06 0.66 10.64
C PHE A 121 -4.96 0.37 11.83
N SER A 122 -5.48 -0.85 11.92
CA SER A 122 -6.34 -1.31 13.01
C SER A 122 -5.63 -1.46 14.34
N GLU A 123 -4.34 -1.79 14.32
CA GLU A 123 -3.48 -2.00 15.48
C GLU A 123 -2.00 -2.02 15.06
N PRO A 124 -1.03 -1.93 16.00
CA PRO A 124 0.38 -2.11 15.69
C PRO A 124 0.67 -3.55 15.22
N ARG A 125 1.40 -3.69 14.11
CA ARG A 125 1.83 -4.98 13.54
C ARG A 125 3.33 -5.08 13.40
#